data_AF-M5T0W0-F1
#
_entry.id   AF-M5T0W0-F1
#
_cell.length_a   1.000
_cell.length_b   1.000
_cell.length_c   1.000
_cell.angle_alpha   90.00
_cell.angle_beta   90.00
_cell.angle_gamma   90.00
#
_symmetry.space_group_name_H-M   'P 1'
#
loop_
_entity.id
_entity.type
_entity.pdbx_description
1 polymer ?
#
loop_
_entity_poly.entity_id
_entity_poly.type
_entity_poly.pdbx_seq_one_letter_code
_entity_poly.pdbx_strand_id
1 'polypeptide(L)' 'MTRGDHLLTSSHGSRSGSAAYRSHIEDLLNQGKVREAMATEIRDVRRAALEGSGDLRKYNSALKEMLEYARRTDFLE' A
#
# COMPACT_ATOMS: atom_id res chain seq x y z
N MET A 1 1.30 9.02 -7.69
CA MET A 1 1.18 7.92 -8.69
C MET A 1 0.47 8.47 -9.92
N THR A 2 0.75 7.97 -11.12
CA THR A 2 -0.09 8.28 -12.30
C THR A 2 -1.33 7.38 -12.29
N ARG A 3 -2.35 7.68 -13.12
CA ARG A 3 -3.51 6.80 -13.29
C ARG A 3 -3.09 5.38 -13.67
N GLY A 4 -2.13 5.22 -14.59
CA GLY A 4 -1.64 3.90 -15.02
C GLY A 4 -1.02 3.12 -13.88
N ASP A 5 -0.20 3.78 -13.05
CA ASP A 5 0.42 3.14 -11.88
C ASP A 5 -0.63 2.71 -10.84
N HIS A 6 -1.72 3.48 -10.67
CA HIS A 6 -2.82 3.10 -9.77
C HIS A 6 -3.57 1.84 -10.22
N LEU A 7 -3.66 1.56 -11.53
CA LEU A 7 -4.32 0.34 -12.01
C LEU A 7 -3.56 -0.93 -11.57
N LEU A 8 -2.26 -0.78 -11.31
CA LEU A 8 -1.38 -1.90 -10.98
C LEU A 8 -1.51 -2.31 -9.51
N THR A 9 -1.96 -1.46 -8.58
CA THR A 9 -2.08 -1.81 -7.16
C THR A 9 -3.10 -2.93 -6.92
N SER A 10 -2.83 -3.83 -5.99
CA SER A 10 -3.63 -5.04 -5.74
C SER A 10 -5.05 -4.73 -5.27
N SER A 11 -5.27 -3.57 -4.67
CA SER A 11 -6.59 -3.09 -4.24
C SER A 11 -7.44 -2.47 -5.37
N HIS A 12 -6.87 -2.25 -6.57
CA HIS A 12 -7.53 -1.51 -7.63
C HIS A 12 -8.62 -2.31 -8.37
N GLY A 13 -9.83 -1.76 -8.42
CA GLY A 13 -10.91 -2.26 -9.27
C GLY A 13 -11.53 -3.58 -8.80
N SER A 14 -12.04 -4.36 -9.75
CA SER A 14 -12.74 -5.64 -9.54
C SER A 14 -11.98 -6.85 -10.10
N ARG A 15 -10.68 -6.69 -10.37
CA ARG A 15 -9.81 -7.77 -10.86
C ARG A 15 -9.73 -8.92 -9.85
N SER A 16 -9.39 -10.12 -10.34
CA SER A 16 -9.25 -11.30 -9.47
C SER A 16 -8.25 -11.00 -8.34
N GLY A 17 -8.63 -11.33 -7.11
CA GLY A 17 -7.81 -11.11 -5.93
C GLY A 17 -7.94 -9.73 -5.27
N SER A 18 -8.48 -8.70 -5.92
CA SER A 18 -8.62 -7.37 -5.29
C SER A 18 -9.58 -7.34 -4.12
N ALA A 19 -10.68 -8.11 -4.20
CA ALA A 19 -11.60 -8.27 -3.07
C ALA A 19 -10.91 -8.96 -1.88
N ALA A 20 -10.18 -10.05 -2.14
CA ALA A 20 -9.44 -10.77 -1.11
C ALA A 20 -8.31 -9.93 -0.50
N TYR A 21 -7.59 -9.14 -1.31
CA TYR A 21 -6.56 -8.23 -0.84
C TYR A 21 -7.16 -7.18 0.11
N ARG A 22 -8.26 -6.53 -0.27
CA ARG A 22 -8.94 -5.55 0.59
C ARG A 22 -9.45 -6.17 1.88
N SER A 23 -10.08 -7.36 1.80
CA SER A 23 -10.53 -8.11 2.97
C SER A 23 -9.37 -8.43 3.91
N HIS A 24 -8.22 -8.83 3.36
CA HIS A 24 -7.02 -9.12 4.17
C HIS A 24 -6.49 -7.87 4.90
N ILE A 25 -6.44 -6.73 4.21
CA ILE A 25 -6.06 -5.46 4.85
C ILE A 25 -7.07 -5.07 5.93
N GLU A 26 -8.36 -5.21 5.66
CA GLU A 26 -9.44 -4.95 6.63
C GLU A 26 -9.31 -5.84 7.88
N ASP A 27 -9.03 -7.14 7.70
CA ASP A 27 -8.81 -8.07 8.81
C ASP A 27 -7.61 -7.68 9.68
N LEU A 28 -6.51 -7.22 9.07
CA LEU A 28 -5.34 -6.73 9.81
C LEU A 28 -5.69 -5.48 10.63
N LEU A 29 -6.44 -4.55 10.04
CA LEU A 29 -6.87 -3.33 10.73
C LEU A 29 -7.83 -3.65 11.89
N ASN A 30 -8.79 -4.54 11.69
CA ASN A 30 -9.73 -4.98 12.73
C ASN A 30 -9.04 -5.70 13.90
N GLN A 31 -7.89 -6.34 13.65
CA GLN A 31 -7.04 -6.95 14.68
C GLN A 31 -6.09 -5.96 15.37
N GLY A 32 -6.11 -4.67 15.00
CA GLY A 32 -5.15 -3.67 15.49
C GLY A 32 -3.73 -3.84 14.93
N LYS A 33 -3.53 -4.69 13.91
CA LYS A 33 -2.22 -4.97 13.29
C LYS A 33 -1.87 -3.92 12.24
N VAL A 34 -1.93 -2.64 12.62
CA VAL A 34 -1.77 -1.50 11.69
C VAL A 34 -0.39 -1.49 11.04
N ARG A 35 0.67 -1.85 11.79
CA ARG A 35 2.04 -1.99 11.25
C ARG A 35 2.12 -3.04 10.13
N GLU A 36 1.42 -4.16 10.26
CA GLU A 36 1.39 -5.22 9.23
C GLU A 36 0.59 -4.80 8.01
N ALA A 37 -0.57 -4.15 8.20
CA ALA A 37 -1.36 -3.59 7.11
C ALA A 37 -0.54 -2.57 6.29
N MET A 38 0.14 -1.66 6.99
CA MET A 38 1.01 -0.65 6.38
C MET A 38 2.16 -1.30 5.59
N ALA A 39 2.82 -2.30 6.16
CA ALA A 39 3.90 -3.01 5.48
C ALA A 39 3.41 -3.74 4.22
N THR A 40 2.19 -4.28 4.25
CA THR A 40 1.56 -4.94 3.10
C THR A 40 1.29 -3.96 1.97
N GLU A 41 0.70 -2.80 2.28
CA GLU A 41 0.44 -1.75 1.29
C GLU A 41 1.74 -1.17 0.70
N ILE A 42 2.77 -0.96 1.52
CA ILE A 42 4.09 -0.50 1.03
C ILE A 42 4.70 -1.49 0.04
N ARG A 43 4.59 -2.80 0.31
CA ARG A 43 5.08 -3.84 -0.61
C ARG A 43 4.32 -3.80 -1.92
N ASP A 44 3.00 -3.62 -1.88
CA ASP A 44 2.18 -3.54 -3.09
C ASP A 44 2.49 -2.29 -3.94
N VAL A 45 2.66 -1.13 -3.32
CA VAL A 45 3.06 0.10 -4.00
C VAL A 45 4.42 -0.09 -4.69
N ARG A 46 5.38 -0.73 -4.02
CA ARG A 46 6.70 -1.03 -4.59
C ARG A 46 6.61 -2.00 -5.77
N ARG A 47 5.81 -3.06 -5.64
CA ARG A 47 5.54 -4.00 -6.74
C ARG A 47 4.95 -3.26 -7.94
N ALA A 48 3.92 -2.45 -7.73
CA ALA A 48 3.29 -1.65 -8.79
C ALA A 48 4.26 -0.65 -9.43
N ALA A 49 5.15 -0.03 -8.65
CA ALA A 49 6.18 0.87 -9.16
C ALA A 49 7.19 0.13 -10.06
N LEU A 50 7.65 -1.05 -9.63
CA LEU A 50 8.54 -1.89 -10.43
C LEU A 50 7.87 -2.33 -11.74
N GLU A 51 6.62 -2.78 -11.70
CA GLU A 51 5.87 -3.22 -12.89
C GLU A 51 5.56 -2.06 -13.84
N GLY A 52 5.19 -0.89 -13.32
CA GLY A 52 4.75 0.25 -14.11
C GLY A 52 5.88 1.10 -14.68
N SER A 53 7.05 1.12 -14.03
CA SER A 53 8.16 1.99 -14.47
C SER A 53 9.55 1.36 -14.42
N GLY A 54 9.69 0.10 -13.97
CA GLY A 54 11.00 -0.52 -13.76
C GLY A 54 11.78 0.05 -12.58
N ASP A 55 11.19 0.94 -11.78
CA ASP A 55 11.85 1.59 -10.65
C ASP A 55 11.08 1.34 -9.35
N LEU A 56 11.60 0.42 -8.55
CA LEU A 56 11.09 0.06 -7.23
C LEU A 56 11.01 1.26 -6.27
N ARG A 57 11.85 2.28 -6.47
CA ARG A 57 12.02 3.44 -5.57
C ARG A 57 11.23 4.67 -6.01
N LYS A 58 10.52 4.61 -7.14
CA LYS A 58 9.77 5.74 -7.73
C LYS A 58 8.89 6.50 -6.73
N TYR A 59 8.33 5.82 -5.72
CA TYR A 59 7.45 6.44 -4.71
C TYR A 59 8.03 6.53 -3.30
N ASN A 60 9.33 6.36 -3.12
CA ASN A 60 9.93 6.38 -1.79
C ASN A 60 9.69 7.68 -1.02
N SER A 61 9.66 8.85 -1.67
CA SER A 61 9.36 10.12 -0.98
C SER A 61 7.94 10.11 -0.40
N ALA A 62 6.95 9.74 -1.21
CA ALA A 62 5.55 9.67 -0.77
C ALA A 62 5.34 8.61 0.33
N LEU A 63 6.02 7.45 0.22
CA LEU A 63 5.97 6.43 1.26
C LEU A 63 6.62 6.91 2.57
N LYS A 64 7.68 7.71 2.48
CA LYS A 64 8.33 8.32 3.65
C LYS A 64 7.38 9.33 4.32
N GLU A 65 6.76 10.22 3.55
CA GLU A 65 5.79 11.19 4.07
C GLU A 65 4.59 10.51 4.74
N MET A 66 4.06 9.43 4.14
CA MET A 66 2.99 8.63 4.73
C MET A 66 3.40 8.02 6.08
N LEU A 67 4.60 7.46 6.18
CA LEU A 67 5.13 6.87 7.42
C LEU A 67 5.39 7.93 8.49
N GLU A 68 5.90 9.10 8.10
CA GLU A 68 6.09 10.24 9.00
C GLU A 68 4.75 10.76 9.53
N TYR A 69 3.73 10.86 8.67
CA TYR A 69 2.38 11.21 9.08
C TYR A 69 1.83 10.19 10.08
N ALA A 70 1.88 8.90 9.75
CA ALA A 70 1.35 7.84 10.59
C ALA A 70 2.04 7.76 11.97
N ARG A 71 3.33 8.09 12.05
CA ARG A 71 4.05 8.21 13.32
C ARG A 71 3.57 9.42 14.14
N ARG A 72 3.27 10.55 13.49
CA ARG A 72 2.85 11.79 14.17
C ARG A 72 1.42 11.73 14.69
N THR A 73 0.60 10.84 14.16
CA THR A 73 -0.81 10.70 14.50
C THR A 73 -1.09 9.44 15.33
N ASP A 74 -0.06 8.84 15.94
CA ASP A 74 -0.13 7.62 16.76
C ASP A 74 -0.78 6.41 16.05
N PHE A 75 -0.85 6.43 14.70
CA PHE A 75 -1.32 5.29 13.90
C PHE A 75 -0.33 4.12 13.88
N LEU A 76 0.94 4.37 14.23
CA LEU A 76 2.01 3.37 14.30
C LEU A 76 2.70 3.44 15.67
N GLU A 77 1.98 3.12 16.75
CA GLU A 77 2.56 2.94 18.11
C GLU A 77 3.74 1.97 18.12
#